data_AF-A0A944RZ98-F1
#
_entry.id   AF-A0A944RZ98-F1
#
_cell.length_a   1.000
_cell.length_b   1.000
_cell.length_c   1.000
_cell.angle_alpha   90.00
_cell.angle_beta   90.00
_cell.angle_gamma   90.00
#
_symmetry.space_group_name_H-M   'P 1'
#
loop_
_entity.id
_entity.type
_entity.pdbx_description
1 polymer ?
#
loop_
_entity_poly.entity_id
_entity_poly.type
_entity_poly.pdbx_seq_one_letter_code
_entity_poly.pdbx_strand_id
1 'polypeptide(L)'
;MYEAIGLETIINCRGTFTILGGSAELPEVLGAMEAASGFFIQYDELAAAVGQRLADITGAEWGMVSSGCAAGMKHITMACVTGGNPERLIRIPDLSGLEKTQVIVPRWSRNNYDHALRNVGIEMVMVDSPEEMERAINHRTAMIYMVTGNDQNTSLPLQEMARIAKPHGIPILADAAAENLTIPNIHLERGATVVSYSGGKALCGPQAAGLNLGRKDLLQAAWQASAPHHGPGRDDKCGKEEILGMLAAVEAWITRDHEAEWQSWLEKLGVISARVGGIDGVETSVQVPDGLNNRAPRLVIEWDPAVLHITGEQVAEDFARKAPRVAVGSGDADGRASINITPSQMQPGNEQVVAERVHAILTAKREPLSDELQQATSSVAGGWDVEVEYATSTSQHHWTLEQDGNWLSGYHVTEFDTLPIHGVLEADGIKLESHVRRPGNWIPFMFDGTVTGDTMAGSIFLGEYQTAKFTAKRAAKPKRSRVTIPGGPPLAT
;
A
#
# COMPACT_ATOMS: atom_id res chain seq x y z
N MET A 1 6.14 -22.79 15.00
CA MET A 1 7.17 -22.50 13.98
C MET A 1 7.85 -21.15 14.18
N TYR A 2 7.13 -20.03 14.28
CA TYR A 2 7.74 -18.71 14.49
C TYR A 2 8.63 -18.61 15.74
N GLU A 3 8.16 -19.09 16.89
CA GLU A 3 8.95 -19.11 18.14
C GLU A 3 10.26 -19.90 18.00
N ALA A 4 10.24 -21.01 17.23
CA ALA A 4 11.42 -21.84 17.00
C ALA A 4 12.52 -21.13 16.20
N ILE A 5 12.17 -20.07 15.47
CA ILE A 5 13.13 -19.19 14.77
C ILE A 5 13.31 -17.83 15.47
N GLY A 6 12.86 -17.71 16.72
CA GLY A 6 13.06 -16.51 17.55
C GLY A 6 12.10 -15.37 17.24
N LEU A 7 10.97 -15.64 16.58
CA LEU A 7 9.96 -14.63 16.25
C LEU A 7 8.71 -14.77 17.13
N GLU A 8 8.29 -13.66 17.72
CA GLU A 8 6.99 -13.53 18.38
C GLU A 8 5.92 -13.14 17.35
N THR A 9 4.74 -13.75 17.45
CA THR A 9 3.59 -13.39 16.62
C THR A 9 2.99 -12.04 17.07
N ILE A 10 2.18 -11.45 16.19
CA ILE A 10 1.55 -10.14 16.42
C ILE A 10 0.03 -10.34 16.39
N ILE A 11 -0.68 -9.71 17.33
CA ILE A 11 -2.14 -9.56 17.25
C ILE A 11 -2.45 -8.45 16.23
N ASN A 12 -3.09 -8.83 15.12
CA ASN A 12 -3.38 -7.91 14.03
C ASN A 12 -4.72 -7.20 14.24
N CYS A 13 -4.65 -5.92 14.62
CA CYS A 13 -5.79 -5.00 14.69
C CYS A 13 -5.73 -3.91 13.61
N ARG A 14 -4.89 -4.08 12.58
CA ARG A 14 -4.68 -3.09 11.50
C ARG A 14 -5.43 -3.46 10.20
N GLY A 15 -5.86 -4.71 10.08
CA GLY A 15 -6.49 -5.25 8.86
C GLY A 15 -5.50 -6.00 7.97
N THR A 16 -5.72 -6.04 6.67
CA THR A 16 -5.06 -6.98 5.74
C THR A 16 -3.77 -6.42 5.11
N PHE A 17 -2.94 -5.75 5.92
CA PHE A 17 -1.66 -5.21 5.48
C PHE A 17 -0.65 -6.33 5.19
N THR A 18 0.03 -6.24 4.03
CA THR A 18 0.98 -7.25 3.59
C THR A 18 2.16 -7.43 4.55
N ILE A 19 2.66 -6.34 5.16
CA ILE A 19 3.74 -6.39 6.16
C ILE A 19 3.37 -7.21 7.41
N LEU A 20 2.08 -7.49 7.62
CA LEU A 20 1.56 -8.33 8.73
C LEU A 20 1.09 -9.71 8.26
N GLY A 21 1.28 -10.05 6.98
CA GLY A 21 0.85 -11.33 6.40
C GLY A 21 -0.53 -11.33 5.75
N GLY A 22 -1.22 -10.18 5.68
CA GLY A 22 -2.56 -10.09 5.08
C GLY A 22 -3.64 -10.68 5.98
N SER A 23 -4.52 -11.50 5.41
CA SER A 23 -5.58 -12.19 6.15
C SER A 23 -5.15 -13.56 6.66
N ALA A 24 -5.76 -14.02 7.77
CA ALA A 24 -5.70 -15.43 8.13
C ALA A 24 -6.47 -16.28 7.09
N GLU A 25 -5.85 -17.36 6.61
CA GLU A 25 -6.47 -18.27 5.64
C GLU A 25 -7.58 -19.10 6.29
N LEU A 26 -8.67 -19.33 5.55
CA LEU A 26 -9.80 -20.13 6.03
C LEU A 26 -9.44 -21.62 6.16
N PRO A 27 -10.12 -22.39 7.03
CA PRO A 27 -9.94 -23.84 7.12
C PRO A 27 -10.14 -24.57 5.78
N GLU A 28 -11.11 -24.13 4.96
CA GLU A 28 -11.37 -24.68 3.63
C GLU A 28 -10.18 -24.47 2.68
N VAL A 29 -9.52 -23.32 2.79
CA VAL A 29 -8.35 -22.97 1.98
C VAL A 29 -7.17 -23.84 2.36
N LEU A 30 -6.87 -23.94 3.66
CA LEU A 30 -5.80 -24.79 4.18
C LEU A 30 -6.01 -26.26 3.80
N GLY A 31 -7.24 -26.75 3.94
CA GLY A 31 -7.61 -28.12 3.54
C GLY A 31 -7.44 -28.37 2.05
N ALA A 32 -7.80 -27.42 1.19
CA ALA A 32 -7.61 -27.53 -0.25
C ALA A 32 -6.12 -27.54 -0.64
N MET A 33 -5.31 -26.69 -0.01
CA MET A 33 -3.86 -26.65 -0.23
C MET A 33 -3.19 -27.95 0.21
N GLU A 34 -3.54 -28.47 1.39
CA GLU A 34 -3.05 -29.75 1.88
C GLU A 34 -3.42 -30.89 0.93
N ALA A 35 -4.68 -30.98 0.52
CA ALA A 35 -5.17 -31.99 -0.41
C ALA A 35 -4.47 -31.95 -1.77
N ALA A 36 -4.11 -30.75 -2.25
CA ALA A 36 -3.41 -30.56 -3.52
C ALA A 36 -1.92 -30.96 -3.46
N SER A 37 -1.28 -30.83 -2.30
CA SER A 37 0.19 -30.88 -2.16
C SER A 37 0.82 -32.22 -2.58
N GLY A 38 0.08 -33.33 -2.46
CA GLY A 38 0.57 -34.69 -2.70
C GLY A 38 0.50 -35.21 -4.14
N PHE A 39 -0.01 -34.42 -5.09
CA PHE A 39 -0.30 -34.89 -6.46
C PHE A 39 0.45 -34.10 -7.53
N PHE A 40 0.54 -34.64 -8.75
CA PHE A 40 1.01 -33.91 -9.93
C PHE A 40 -0.16 -33.72 -10.89
N ILE A 41 -0.21 -32.57 -11.57
CA ILE A 41 -1.24 -32.22 -12.55
C ILE A 41 -0.61 -31.47 -13.74
N GLN A 42 -1.33 -31.38 -14.85
CA GLN A 42 -0.99 -30.48 -15.95
C GLN A 42 -1.67 -29.13 -15.69
N TYR A 43 -0.91 -28.04 -15.75
CA TYR A 43 -1.35 -26.73 -15.27
C TYR A 43 -2.39 -26.03 -16.16
N ASP A 44 -2.41 -26.30 -17.46
CA ASP A 44 -3.44 -25.77 -18.37
C ASP A 44 -4.77 -26.48 -18.15
N GLU A 45 -4.75 -27.80 -17.88
CA GLU A 45 -5.93 -28.56 -17.47
C GLU A 45 -6.48 -28.03 -16.14
N LEU A 46 -5.60 -27.76 -15.17
CA LEU A 46 -5.98 -27.14 -13.89
C LEU A 46 -6.58 -25.74 -14.11
N ALA A 47 -5.91 -24.88 -14.89
CA ALA A 47 -6.39 -23.53 -15.16
C ALA A 47 -7.72 -23.53 -15.93
N ALA A 48 -7.93 -24.48 -16.83
CA ALA A 48 -9.19 -24.65 -17.53
C ALA A 48 -10.33 -25.06 -16.58
N ALA A 49 -10.10 -26.06 -15.74
CA ALA A 49 -11.09 -26.52 -14.77
C ALA A 49 -11.43 -25.46 -13.72
N VAL A 50 -10.41 -24.83 -13.12
CA VAL A 50 -10.58 -23.77 -12.12
C VAL A 50 -11.23 -22.54 -12.75
N GLY A 51 -10.80 -22.14 -13.95
CA GLY A 51 -11.36 -20.98 -14.63
C GLY A 51 -12.84 -21.12 -14.98
N GLN A 52 -13.25 -22.32 -15.40
CA GLN A 52 -14.68 -22.62 -15.62
C GLN A 52 -15.45 -22.64 -14.29
N ARG A 53 -14.91 -23.25 -13.23
CA ARG A 53 -15.59 -23.29 -11.93
C ARG A 53 -15.79 -21.89 -11.34
N LEU A 54 -14.79 -21.01 -11.47
CA LEU A 54 -14.90 -19.61 -11.06
C LEU A 54 -15.97 -18.86 -11.87
N ALA A 55 -16.08 -19.13 -13.18
CA ALA A 55 -17.15 -18.60 -14.02
C ALA A 55 -18.54 -19.03 -13.51
N ASP A 56 -18.70 -20.33 -13.23
CA ASP A 56 -19.97 -20.89 -12.75
C ASP A 56 -20.43 -20.27 -11.42
N ILE A 57 -19.49 -19.95 -10.52
CA ILE A 57 -19.79 -19.35 -9.21
C ILE A 57 -20.09 -17.85 -9.33
N THR A 58 -19.28 -17.12 -10.10
CA THR A 58 -19.26 -15.65 -10.08
C THR A 58 -20.12 -15.00 -11.16
N GLY A 59 -20.50 -15.76 -12.18
CA GLY A 59 -21.20 -15.26 -13.37
C GLY A 59 -20.30 -14.54 -14.38
N ALA A 60 -18.99 -14.47 -14.15
CA ALA A 60 -18.03 -14.00 -15.15
C ALA A 60 -17.90 -14.99 -16.32
N GLU A 61 -17.37 -14.55 -17.48
CA GLU A 61 -17.16 -15.49 -18.60
C GLU A 61 -16.05 -16.52 -18.31
N TRP A 62 -15.06 -16.14 -17.49
CA TRP A 62 -13.95 -16.98 -17.06
C TRP A 62 -13.25 -16.41 -15.81
N GLY A 63 -12.51 -17.24 -15.09
CA GLY A 63 -11.63 -16.84 -13.99
C GLY A 63 -10.17 -17.29 -14.16
N MET A 64 -9.24 -16.52 -13.60
CA MET A 64 -7.81 -16.86 -13.56
C MET A 64 -7.23 -16.56 -12.17
N VAL A 65 -6.51 -17.53 -11.61
CA VAL A 65 -5.74 -17.34 -10.38
C VAL A 65 -4.29 -17.01 -10.75
N SER A 66 -3.74 -15.96 -10.14
CA SER A 66 -2.37 -15.47 -10.34
C SER A 66 -1.56 -15.45 -9.03
N SER A 67 -0.24 -15.23 -9.11
CA SER A 67 0.61 -15.02 -7.93
C SER A 67 0.41 -13.60 -7.36
N GLY A 68 -0.65 -13.43 -6.58
CA GLY A 68 -1.11 -12.13 -6.09
C GLY A 68 -1.89 -11.34 -7.14
N CYS A 69 -2.59 -10.29 -6.69
CA CYS A 69 -3.34 -9.39 -7.57
C CYS A 69 -2.40 -8.66 -8.55
N ALA A 70 -1.23 -8.20 -8.07
CA ALA A 70 -0.25 -7.48 -8.88
C ALA A 70 0.25 -8.30 -10.08
N ALA A 71 0.53 -9.61 -9.91
CA ALA A 71 0.89 -10.46 -11.04
C ALA A 71 -0.27 -10.59 -12.04
N GLY A 72 -1.51 -10.73 -11.54
CA GLY A 72 -2.71 -10.73 -12.39
C GLY A 72 -2.77 -9.48 -13.26
N MET A 73 -2.60 -8.29 -12.67
CA MET A 73 -2.55 -7.03 -13.41
C MET A 73 -1.43 -7.00 -14.45
N LYS A 74 -0.24 -7.49 -14.11
CA LYS A 74 0.90 -7.62 -15.03
C LYS A 74 0.55 -8.55 -16.21
N HIS A 75 0.03 -9.75 -15.95
CA HIS A 75 -0.36 -10.72 -16.98
C HIS A 75 -1.47 -10.19 -17.91
N ILE A 76 -2.48 -9.52 -17.36
CA ILE A 76 -3.57 -8.90 -18.14
C ILE A 76 -3.00 -7.77 -19.02
N THR A 77 -2.06 -6.98 -18.50
CA THR A 77 -1.38 -5.94 -19.28
C THR A 77 -0.58 -6.55 -20.43
N MET A 78 0.17 -7.63 -20.18
CA MET A 78 0.87 -8.36 -21.23
C MET A 78 -0.10 -8.93 -22.27
N ALA A 79 -1.25 -9.44 -21.86
CA ALA A 79 -2.28 -9.95 -22.76
C ALA A 79 -2.83 -8.84 -23.67
N CYS A 80 -3.11 -7.65 -23.12
CA CYS A 80 -3.57 -6.49 -23.89
C CYS A 80 -2.50 -5.98 -24.89
N VAL A 81 -1.21 -6.04 -24.52
CA VAL A 81 -0.09 -5.63 -25.39
C VAL A 81 0.17 -6.64 -26.51
N THR A 82 0.13 -7.93 -26.18
CA THR A 82 0.60 -9.00 -27.08
C THR A 82 -0.52 -9.67 -27.87
N GLY A 83 -1.76 -9.59 -27.37
CA GLY A 83 -2.91 -10.31 -27.92
C GLY A 83 -2.79 -11.83 -27.82
N GLY A 84 -2.00 -12.34 -26.86
CA GLY A 84 -1.72 -13.78 -26.75
C GLY A 84 -0.74 -14.31 -27.80
N ASN A 85 0.04 -13.45 -28.47
CA ASN A 85 1.08 -13.90 -29.39
C ASN A 85 2.42 -14.14 -28.64
N PRO A 86 2.95 -15.38 -28.59
CA PRO A 86 4.22 -15.68 -27.89
C PRO A 86 5.44 -14.92 -28.44
N GLU A 87 5.50 -14.64 -29.76
CA GLU A 87 6.61 -13.89 -30.36
C GLU A 87 6.63 -12.42 -29.91
N ARG A 88 5.45 -11.86 -29.62
CA ARG A 88 5.34 -10.53 -29.03
C ARG A 88 5.65 -10.58 -27.54
N LEU A 89 5.19 -11.62 -26.84
CA LEU A 89 5.39 -11.82 -25.41
C LEU A 89 6.87 -11.84 -25.02
N ILE A 90 7.73 -12.55 -25.78
CA ILE A 90 9.16 -12.64 -25.48
C ILE A 90 9.94 -11.32 -25.70
N ARG A 91 9.31 -10.30 -26.30
CA ARG A 91 9.93 -8.97 -26.51
C ARG A 91 9.80 -8.07 -25.30
N ILE A 92 8.78 -8.26 -24.47
CA ILE A 92 8.58 -7.50 -23.24
C ILE A 92 9.85 -7.62 -22.36
N PRO A 93 10.37 -6.52 -21.80
CA PRO A 93 9.73 -5.19 -21.72
C PRO A 93 10.06 -4.22 -22.88
N ASP A 94 10.85 -4.62 -23.88
CA ASP A 94 11.08 -3.77 -25.06
C ASP A 94 9.91 -3.86 -26.04
N LEU A 95 9.05 -2.85 -26.02
CA LEU A 95 7.87 -2.77 -26.87
C LEU A 95 8.15 -2.22 -28.28
N SER A 96 9.43 -2.02 -28.65
CA SER A 96 9.82 -1.53 -29.97
C SER A 96 9.24 -2.41 -31.10
N GLY A 97 8.47 -1.79 -32.00
CA GLY A 97 7.81 -2.47 -33.11
C GLY A 97 6.45 -3.10 -32.77
N LEU A 98 5.97 -2.96 -31.53
CA LEU A 98 4.58 -3.30 -31.16
C LEU A 98 3.69 -2.07 -31.26
N GLU A 99 2.42 -2.27 -31.63
CA GLU A 99 1.45 -1.17 -31.73
C GLU A 99 0.93 -0.75 -30.35
N LYS A 100 0.56 -1.73 -29.52
CA LYS A 100 -0.08 -1.51 -28.21
C LYS A 100 0.96 -1.27 -27.13
N THR A 101 1.17 -0.01 -26.75
CA THR A 101 2.25 0.39 -25.83
C THR A 101 1.82 1.34 -24.73
N GLN A 102 0.55 1.77 -24.71
CA GLN A 102 0.04 2.77 -23.76
C GLN A 102 -1.09 2.20 -22.90
N VAL A 103 -1.06 2.51 -21.60
CA VAL A 103 -2.16 2.28 -20.66
C VAL A 103 -2.71 3.62 -20.20
N ILE A 104 -4.00 3.87 -20.39
CA ILE A 104 -4.66 5.08 -19.88
C ILE A 104 -5.05 4.85 -18.42
N VAL A 105 -4.83 5.85 -17.56
CA VAL A 105 -5.14 5.77 -16.13
C VAL A 105 -5.61 7.13 -15.60
N PRO A 106 -6.71 7.20 -14.81
CA PRO A 106 -7.07 8.42 -14.10
C PRO A 106 -5.98 8.83 -13.10
N ARG A 107 -5.63 10.12 -13.02
CA ARG A 107 -4.51 10.56 -12.15
C ARG A 107 -4.72 10.23 -10.67
N TRP A 108 -5.95 10.33 -10.18
CA TRP A 108 -6.32 9.98 -8.81
C TRP A 108 -6.22 8.48 -8.52
N SER A 109 -6.17 7.64 -9.56
CA SER A 109 -6.09 6.18 -9.45
C SER A 109 -4.67 5.64 -9.34
N ARG A 110 -3.65 6.51 -9.45
CA ARG A 110 -2.23 6.12 -9.42
C ARG A 110 -1.83 5.63 -8.03
N ASN A 111 -1.16 4.48 -7.95
CA ASN A 111 -0.66 3.92 -6.68
C ASN A 111 0.64 3.09 -6.86
N ASN A 112 1.20 2.57 -5.77
CA ASN A 112 2.49 1.85 -5.82
C ASN A 112 2.43 0.58 -6.70
N TYR A 113 1.25 0.03 -6.96
CA TYR A 113 1.06 -1.17 -7.78
C TYR A 113 1.07 -0.88 -9.28
N ASP A 114 1.13 0.38 -9.70
CA ASP A 114 1.42 0.79 -11.07
C ASP A 114 2.67 0.09 -11.64
N HIS A 115 3.63 -0.26 -10.77
CA HIS A 115 4.81 -1.01 -11.13
C HIS A 115 4.52 -2.35 -11.82
N ALA A 116 3.43 -3.03 -11.47
CA ALA A 116 3.02 -4.27 -12.13
C ALA A 116 2.78 -4.06 -13.63
N LEU A 117 2.12 -2.95 -14.00
CA LEU A 117 1.86 -2.59 -15.39
C LEU A 117 3.14 -2.06 -16.06
N ARG A 118 3.89 -1.18 -15.38
CA ARG A 118 5.13 -0.58 -15.90
C ARG A 118 6.22 -1.62 -16.20
N ASN A 119 6.26 -2.73 -15.47
CA ASN A 119 7.19 -3.84 -15.73
C ASN A 119 6.99 -4.47 -17.12
N VAL A 120 5.86 -4.20 -17.79
CA VAL A 120 5.61 -4.62 -19.18
C VAL A 120 6.32 -3.72 -20.20
N GLY A 121 6.82 -2.54 -19.79
CA GLY A 121 7.43 -1.54 -20.67
C GLY A 121 6.44 -0.54 -21.27
N ILE A 122 5.19 -0.54 -20.80
CA ILE A 122 4.15 0.39 -21.28
C ILE A 122 4.41 1.82 -20.79
N GLU A 123 3.91 2.78 -21.56
CA GLU A 123 3.76 4.17 -21.13
C GLU A 123 2.39 4.33 -20.44
N MET A 124 2.38 4.95 -19.26
CA MET A 124 1.13 5.28 -18.59
C MET A 124 0.68 6.70 -18.93
N VAL A 125 -0.45 6.81 -19.63
CA VAL A 125 -1.06 8.07 -20.06
C VAL A 125 -2.07 8.50 -19.02
N MET A 126 -1.77 9.57 -18.28
CA MET A 126 -2.62 10.06 -17.19
C MET A 126 -3.66 11.05 -17.69
N VAL A 127 -4.91 10.90 -17.23
CA VAL A 127 -6.05 11.77 -17.58
C VAL A 127 -6.82 12.21 -16.33
N ASP A 128 -7.47 13.37 -16.40
CA ASP A 128 -8.23 13.97 -15.29
C ASP A 128 -9.73 14.17 -15.63
N SER A 129 -10.14 14.02 -16.89
CA SER A 129 -11.54 14.18 -17.33
C SER A 129 -11.97 13.23 -18.45
N PRO A 130 -13.28 13.04 -18.66
CA PRO A 130 -13.85 12.35 -19.83
C PRO A 130 -13.26 12.80 -21.17
N GLU A 131 -13.14 14.12 -21.38
CA GLU A 131 -12.64 14.71 -22.63
C GLU A 131 -11.14 14.47 -22.82
N GLU A 132 -10.35 14.45 -21.74
CA GLU A 132 -8.95 14.04 -21.80
C GLU A 132 -8.81 12.56 -22.13
N MET A 133 -9.64 11.71 -21.54
CA MET A 133 -9.68 10.28 -21.83
C MET A 133 -10.03 10.00 -23.29
N GLU A 134 -11.08 10.63 -23.82
CA GLU A 134 -11.47 10.51 -25.24
C GLU A 134 -10.32 10.93 -26.17
N ARG A 135 -9.60 12.01 -25.85
CA ARG A 135 -8.44 12.48 -26.64
C ARG A 135 -7.21 11.59 -26.50
N ALA A 136 -7.04 10.93 -25.36
CA ALA A 136 -5.90 10.05 -25.10
C ALA A 136 -6.00 8.71 -25.83
N ILE A 137 -7.23 8.23 -26.13
CA ILE A 137 -7.45 6.99 -26.87
C ILE A 137 -6.89 7.11 -28.29
N ASN A 138 -5.97 6.22 -28.64
CA ASN A 138 -5.36 6.16 -29.95
C ASN A 138 -4.94 4.73 -30.31
N HIS A 139 -4.33 4.52 -31.48
CA HIS A 139 -3.92 3.19 -31.94
C HIS A 139 -2.98 2.47 -30.97
N ARG A 140 -2.18 3.20 -30.17
CA ARG A 140 -1.27 2.64 -29.17
C ARG A 140 -1.91 2.25 -27.85
N THR A 141 -3.14 2.66 -27.60
CA THR A 141 -3.86 2.32 -26.37
C THR A 141 -4.11 0.82 -26.31
N ALA A 142 -3.48 0.15 -25.35
CA ALA A 142 -3.62 -1.27 -25.07
C ALA A 142 -4.84 -1.54 -24.18
N MET A 143 -5.01 -0.73 -23.14
CA MET A 143 -6.08 -0.86 -22.14
C MET A 143 -6.22 0.42 -21.32
N ILE A 144 -7.26 0.45 -20.49
CA ILE A 144 -7.47 1.42 -19.41
C ILE A 144 -7.33 0.67 -18.08
N TYR A 145 -6.68 1.31 -17.11
CA TYR A 145 -6.47 0.79 -15.76
C TYR A 145 -7.06 1.75 -14.73
N MET A 146 -7.75 1.21 -13.73
CA MET A 146 -8.26 2.01 -12.61
C MET A 146 -8.37 1.17 -11.33
N VAL A 147 -8.19 1.83 -10.18
CA VAL A 147 -8.32 1.29 -8.83
C VAL A 147 -9.71 1.67 -8.32
N THR A 148 -10.50 0.68 -7.93
CA THR A 148 -11.89 0.90 -7.52
C THR A 148 -12.00 1.47 -6.10
N GLY A 149 -13.19 1.96 -5.75
CA GLY A 149 -13.55 2.34 -4.38
C GLY A 149 -13.46 3.84 -4.08
N ASN A 150 -12.62 4.57 -4.82
CA ASN A 150 -12.52 6.04 -4.74
C ASN A 150 -13.11 6.77 -5.96
N ASP A 151 -13.65 6.02 -6.92
CA ASP A 151 -14.05 6.52 -8.23
C ASP A 151 -15.42 7.23 -8.24
N GLN A 152 -16.30 6.90 -7.28
CA GLN A 152 -17.68 7.39 -7.25
C GLN A 152 -17.82 8.91 -7.08
N ASN A 153 -16.82 9.58 -6.50
CA ASN A 153 -16.81 11.04 -6.31
C ASN A 153 -15.88 11.75 -7.31
N THR A 154 -15.61 11.13 -8.46
CA THR A 154 -14.69 11.64 -9.47
C THR A 154 -15.41 11.95 -10.78
N SER A 155 -14.73 12.69 -11.67
CA SER A 155 -15.16 12.94 -13.05
C SER A 155 -15.09 11.71 -13.96
N LEU A 156 -14.43 10.63 -13.51
CA LEU A 156 -14.16 9.42 -14.29
C LEU A 156 -14.54 8.15 -13.48
N PRO A 157 -15.81 7.97 -13.09
CA PRO A 157 -16.26 6.71 -12.50
C PRO A 157 -16.18 5.57 -13.54
N LEU A 158 -16.14 4.32 -13.08
CA LEU A 158 -15.99 3.14 -13.95
C LEU A 158 -16.97 3.11 -15.14
N GLN A 159 -18.24 3.42 -14.91
CA GLN A 159 -19.27 3.42 -15.95
C GLN A 159 -19.02 4.45 -17.05
N GLU A 160 -18.48 5.63 -16.69
CA GLU A 160 -18.18 6.68 -17.66
C GLU A 160 -16.95 6.31 -18.49
N MET A 161 -15.92 5.76 -17.85
CA MET A 161 -14.78 5.19 -18.55
C MET A 161 -15.20 4.07 -19.52
N ALA A 162 -16.12 3.19 -19.10
CA ALA A 162 -16.67 2.14 -19.94
C ALA A 162 -17.48 2.68 -21.12
N ARG A 163 -18.29 3.73 -20.90
CA ARG A 163 -19.03 4.43 -21.96
C ARG A 163 -18.09 4.95 -23.04
N ILE A 164 -16.98 5.56 -22.64
CA ILE A 164 -15.95 6.10 -23.55
C ILE A 164 -15.17 4.98 -24.24
N ALA A 165 -14.75 3.94 -23.52
CA ALA A 165 -13.87 2.90 -24.05
C ALA A 165 -14.56 1.97 -25.06
N LYS A 166 -15.84 1.67 -24.84
CA LYS A 166 -16.58 0.63 -25.57
C LYS A 166 -16.65 0.85 -27.09
N PRO A 167 -16.94 2.06 -27.62
CA PRO A 167 -16.91 2.31 -29.07
C PRO A 167 -15.55 2.06 -29.74
N HIS A 168 -14.46 2.12 -28.96
CA HIS A 168 -13.09 1.90 -29.45
C HIS A 168 -12.57 0.48 -29.21
N GLY A 169 -13.35 -0.38 -28.55
CA GLY A 169 -12.95 -1.76 -28.22
C GLY A 169 -11.76 -1.85 -27.26
N ILE A 170 -11.52 -0.82 -26.43
CA ILE A 170 -10.41 -0.80 -25.47
C ILE A 170 -10.86 -1.48 -24.17
N PRO A 171 -10.13 -2.50 -23.67
CA PRO A 171 -10.50 -3.17 -22.43
C PRO A 171 -10.19 -2.32 -21.19
N ILE A 172 -10.98 -2.51 -20.14
CA ILE A 172 -10.80 -1.88 -18.82
C ILE A 172 -10.44 -2.95 -17.79
N LEU A 173 -9.34 -2.73 -17.07
CA LEU A 173 -8.98 -3.48 -15.86
C LEU A 173 -9.36 -2.67 -14.62
N ALA A 174 -10.27 -3.22 -13.82
CA ALA A 174 -10.63 -2.69 -12.51
C ALA A 174 -9.82 -3.42 -11.42
N ASP A 175 -8.90 -2.72 -10.78
CA ASP A 175 -8.19 -3.20 -9.59
C ASP A 175 -9.08 -3.01 -8.36
N ALA A 176 -9.72 -4.09 -7.95
CA ALA A 176 -10.55 -4.21 -6.76
C ALA A 176 -9.83 -5.00 -5.66
N ALA A 177 -8.49 -4.95 -5.61
CA ALA A 177 -7.67 -5.80 -4.74
C ALA A 177 -8.15 -5.85 -3.29
N ALA A 178 -8.57 -4.71 -2.74
CA ALA A 178 -8.98 -4.55 -1.33
C ALA A 178 -10.51 -4.58 -1.11
N GLU A 179 -11.30 -4.87 -2.13
CA GLU A 179 -12.75 -4.90 -2.04
C GLU A 179 -13.31 -6.30 -1.77
N ASN A 180 -14.50 -6.33 -1.17
CA ASN A 180 -15.29 -7.55 -1.07
C ASN A 180 -15.75 -8.01 -2.46
N LEU A 181 -15.72 -9.33 -2.69
CA LEU A 181 -16.25 -9.95 -3.91
C LEU A 181 -17.79 -9.85 -3.93
N THR A 182 -18.36 -9.44 -5.06
CA THR A 182 -19.81 -9.41 -5.30
C THR A 182 -20.19 -10.46 -6.34
N ILE A 183 -21.39 -11.03 -6.19
CA ILE A 183 -21.96 -12.03 -7.10
C ILE A 183 -23.45 -11.69 -7.30
N PRO A 184 -23.89 -11.30 -8.53
CA PRO A 184 -23.07 -11.04 -9.71
C PRO A 184 -22.02 -9.94 -9.48
N ASN A 185 -20.95 -9.94 -10.26
CA ASN A 185 -19.84 -9.02 -10.06
C ASN A 185 -20.18 -7.60 -10.52
N ILE A 186 -20.26 -6.66 -9.56
CA ILE A 186 -20.69 -5.28 -9.81
C ILE A 186 -19.77 -4.52 -10.78
N HIS A 187 -18.47 -4.81 -10.80
CA HIS A 187 -17.52 -4.09 -11.65
C HIS A 187 -17.64 -4.54 -13.11
N LEU A 188 -17.88 -5.83 -13.35
CA LEU A 188 -18.22 -6.35 -14.67
C LEU A 188 -19.55 -5.78 -15.16
N GLU A 189 -20.58 -5.71 -14.31
CA GLU A 189 -21.86 -5.07 -14.64
C GLU A 189 -21.72 -3.59 -15.01
N ARG A 190 -20.78 -2.89 -14.35
CA ARG A 190 -20.45 -1.48 -14.63
C ARG A 190 -19.58 -1.27 -15.87
N GLY A 191 -19.14 -2.35 -16.53
CA GLY A 191 -18.44 -2.30 -17.81
C GLY A 191 -16.94 -2.52 -17.75
N ALA A 192 -16.39 -2.98 -16.62
CA ALA A 192 -15.02 -3.51 -16.61
C ALA A 192 -14.92 -4.74 -17.53
N THR A 193 -13.79 -4.89 -18.23
CA THR A 193 -13.52 -6.09 -19.03
C THR A 193 -12.94 -7.21 -18.17
N VAL A 194 -12.10 -6.84 -17.21
CA VAL A 194 -11.55 -7.73 -16.18
C VAL A 194 -11.54 -6.98 -14.85
N VAL A 195 -11.83 -7.69 -13.78
CA VAL A 195 -11.68 -7.22 -12.40
C VAL A 195 -10.70 -8.13 -11.65
N SER A 196 -9.83 -7.52 -10.84
CA SER A 196 -8.82 -8.24 -10.06
C SER A 196 -9.00 -8.03 -8.56
N TYR A 197 -8.89 -9.11 -7.78
CA TYR A 197 -9.01 -9.15 -6.32
C TYR A 197 -7.76 -9.78 -5.70
N SER A 198 -7.44 -9.39 -4.46
CA SER A 198 -6.38 -10.04 -3.67
C SER A 198 -6.93 -11.23 -2.90
N GLY A 199 -6.21 -12.36 -2.91
CA GLY A 199 -6.60 -13.57 -2.18
C GLY A 199 -6.57 -13.38 -0.67
N GLY A 200 -5.42 -12.99 -0.11
CA GLY A 200 -5.27 -12.77 1.33
C GLY A 200 -5.76 -11.40 1.84
N LYS A 201 -6.93 -10.97 1.34
CA LYS A 201 -7.66 -9.82 1.89
C LYS A 201 -9.07 -10.25 2.31
N ALA A 202 -10.11 -9.67 1.72
CA ALA A 202 -11.50 -9.98 2.08
C ALA A 202 -11.84 -11.47 1.91
N LEU A 203 -11.30 -12.10 0.86
CA LEU A 203 -11.57 -13.50 0.55
C LEU A 203 -10.98 -14.48 1.58
N CYS A 204 -10.01 -14.04 2.40
CA CYS A 204 -9.30 -14.91 3.34
C CYS A 204 -8.70 -16.15 2.66
N GLY A 205 -8.29 -16.00 1.39
CA GLY A 205 -7.59 -17.01 0.61
C GLY A 205 -6.07 -16.90 0.74
N PRO A 206 -5.31 -17.66 -0.07
CA PRO A 206 -3.86 -17.65 0.01
C PRO A 206 -3.28 -16.24 -0.16
N GLN A 207 -2.40 -15.83 0.74
CA GLN A 207 -1.85 -14.46 0.74
C GLN A 207 -1.12 -14.11 -0.56
N ALA A 208 -0.44 -15.10 -1.15
CA ALA A 208 0.29 -14.95 -2.40
C ALA A 208 -0.57 -15.21 -3.65
N ALA A 209 -1.90 -15.23 -3.55
CA ALA A 209 -2.81 -15.45 -4.68
C ALA A 209 -3.60 -14.19 -5.06
N GLY A 210 -3.97 -14.08 -6.34
CA GLY A 210 -4.90 -13.09 -6.88
C GLY A 210 -5.99 -13.75 -7.69
N LEU A 211 -7.18 -13.17 -7.70
CA LEU A 211 -8.33 -13.64 -8.46
C LEU A 211 -8.65 -12.63 -9.56
N ASN A 212 -8.72 -13.08 -10.79
CA ASN A 212 -9.06 -12.26 -11.95
C ASN A 212 -10.31 -12.83 -12.61
N LEU A 213 -11.34 -12.01 -12.80
CA LEU A 213 -12.63 -12.42 -13.35
C LEU A 213 -12.98 -11.52 -14.54
N GLY A 214 -13.50 -12.07 -15.63
CA GLY A 214 -13.89 -11.26 -16.78
C GLY A 214 -13.92 -12.03 -18.08
N ARG A 215 -13.59 -11.32 -19.18
CA ARG A 215 -13.68 -11.82 -20.55
C ARG A 215 -12.74 -13.01 -20.81
N LYS A 216 -13.28 -14.09 -21.37
CA LYS A 216 -12.59 -15.40 -21.44
C LYS A 216 -11.32 -15.36 -22.30
N ASP A 217 -11.41 -14.83 -23.51
CA ASP A 217 -10.29 -14.75 -24.45
C ASP A 217 -9.10 -13.96 -23.86
N LEU A 218 -9.37 -12.85 -23.18
CA LEU A 218 -8.35 -12.00 -22.59
C LEU A 218 -7.68 -12.69 -21.39
N LEU A 219 -8.44 -13.37 -20.54
CA LEU A 219 -7.88 -14.15 -19.42
C LEU A 219 -7.12 -15.38 -19.89
N GLN A 220 -7.50 -16.02 -20.99
CA GLN A 220 -6.71 -17.10 -21.60
C GLN A 220 -5.38 -16.58 -22.16
N ALA A 221 -5.38 -15.40 -22.80
CA ALA A 221 -4.15 -14.74 -23.23
C ALA A 221 -3.26 -14.32 -22.03
N ALA A 222 -3.86 -13.89 -20.91
CA ALA A 222 -3.15 -13.60 -19.66
C ALA A 222 -2.55 -14.87 -19.04
N TRP A 223 -3.27 -15.99 -19.08
CA TRP A 223 -2.75 -17.29 -18.64
C TRP A 223 -1.55 -17.75 -19.48
N GLN A 224 -1.58 -17.53 -20.79
CA GLN A 224 -0.41 -17.78 -21.65
C GLN A 224 0.79 -16.92 -21.27
N ALA A 225 0.57 -15.70 -20.77
CA ALA A 225 1.63 -14.81 -20.28
C ALA A 225 2.10 -15.14 -18.85
N SER A 226 1.41 -16.05 -18.16
CA SER A 226 1.69 -16.48 -16.79
C SER A 226 2.56 -17.75 -16.75
N ALA A 227 3.17 -18.02 -15.60
CA ALA A 227 3.69 -19.35 -15.30
C ALA A 227 2.56 -20.40 -15.40
N PRO A 228 2.82 -21.63 -15.92
CA PRO A 228 4.14 -22.21 -16.16
C PRO A 228 4.79 -21.85 -17.52
N HIS A 229 4.11 -21.11 -18.38
CA HIS A 229 4.61 -20.77 -19.72
C HIS A 229 5.86 -19.91 -19.68
N HIS A 230 6.73 -20.07 -20.69
CA HIS A 230 7.95 -19.29 -20.80
C HIS A 230 7.64 -17.84 -21.18
N GLY A 231 8.34 -16.90 -20.56
CA GLY A 231 8.19 -15.48 -20.83
C GLY A 231 8.43 -14.61 -19.59
N PRO A 232 8.20 -13.30 -19.72
CA PRO A 232 8.46 -12.30 -18.69
C PRO A 232 7.48 -12.33 -17.50
N GLY A 233 6.41 -13.14 -17.54
CA GLY A 233 5.53 -13.40 -16.41
C GLY A 233 5.84 -14.73 -15.69
N ARG A 234 6.88 -15.45 -16.10
CA ARG A 234 7.26 -16.74 -15.50
C ARG A 234 7.84 -16.60 -14.10
N ASP A 235 8.33 -15.42 -13.76
CA ASP A 235 8.81 -14.97 -12.45
C ASP A 235 7.68 -14.89 -11.41
N ASP A 236 6.43 -14.70 -11.84
CA ASP A 236 5.24 -14.61 -10.98
C ASP A 236 4.54 -15.99 -10.80
N LYS A 237 5.29 -17.02 -10.40
CA LYS A 237 4.75 -18.39 -10.33
C LYS A 237 3.70 -18.54 -9.22
N CYS A 238 2.55 -19.11 -9.57
CA CYS A 238 1.53 -19.59 -8.62
C CYS A 238 1.54 -21.13 -8.56
N GLY A 239 1.56 -21.69 -7.35
CA GLY A 239 1.51 -23.14 -7.14
C GLY A 239 0.10 -23.70 -7.31
N LYS A 240 -0.01 -25.02 -7.50
CA LYS A 240 -1.33 -25.67 -7.63
C LYS A 240 -2.11 -25.63 -6.32
N GLU A 241 -1.37 -25.62 -5.20
CA GLU A 241 -1.87 -25.43 -3.85
C GLU A 241 -2.56 -24.07 -3.75
N GLU A 242 -1.89 -22.97 -4.09
CA GLU A 242 -2.48 -21.65 -4.02
C GLU A 242 -3.62 -21.46 -5.03
N ILE A 243 -3.54 -22.07 -6.22
CA ILE A 243 -4.64 -22.05 -7.20
C ILE A 243 -5.90 -22.71 -6.62
N LEU A 244 -5.76 -23.90 -6.02
CA LEU A 244 -6.89 -24.63 -5.44
C LEU A 244 -7.36 -24.01 -4.11
N GLY A 245 -6.45 -23.47 -3.32
CA GLY A 245 -6.78 -22.69 -2.12
C GLY A 245 -7.57 -21.43 -2.47
N MET A 246 -7.21 -20.74 -3.55
CA MET A 246 -7.97 -19.58 -4.03
C MET A 246 -9.36 -19.97 -4.52
N LEU A 247 -9.49 -21.10 -5.22
CA LEU A 247 -10.79 -21.63 -5.62
C LEU A 247 -11.66 -21.94 -4.39
N ALA A 248 -11.08 -22.61 -3.38
CA ALA A 248 -11.78 -22.91 -2.13
C ALA A 248 -12.19 -21.63 -1.37
N ALA A 249 -11.39 -20.56 -1.41
CA ALA A 249 -11.76 -19.27 -0.82
C ALA A 249 -13.02 -18.67 -1.50
N VAL A 250 -13.12 -18.78 -2.83
CA VAL A 250 -14.29 -18.29 -3.59
C VAL A 250 -15.52 -19.18 -3.34
N GLU A 251 -15.34 -20.49 -3.22
CA GLU A 251 -16.42 -21.41 -2.85
C GLU A 251 -16.91 -21.15 -1.42
N ALA A 252 -16.00 -20.92 -0.47
CA ALA A 252 -16.34 -20.53 0.90
C ALA A 252 -17.03 -19.16 0.93
N TRP A 253 -16.66 -18.23 0.06
CA TRP A 253 -17.28 -16.90 0.02
C TRP A 253 -18.80 -16.96 -0.20
N ILE A 254 -19.31 -17.93 -0.96
CA ILE A 254 -20.76 -18.06 -1.20
C ILE A 254 -21.50 -18.88 -0.15
N THR A 255 -20.78 -19.54 0.77
CA THR A 255 -21.37 -20.36 1.84
C THR A 255 -21.16 -19.79 3.24
N ARG A 256 -20.20 -18.88 3.42
CA ARG A 256 -19.93 -18.18 4.68
C ARG A 256 -21.14 -17.35 5.11
N ASP A 257 -21.42 -17.39 6.41
CA ASP A 257 -22.39 -16.50 7.04
C ASP A 257 -21.71 -15.15 7.32
N HIS A 258 -21.74 -14.27 6.31
CA HIS A 258 -21.14 -12.93 6.39
C HIS A 258 -21.79 -12.06 7.46
N GLU A 259 -23.07 -12.27 7.77
CA GLU A 259 -23.76 -11.53 8.82
C GLU A 259 -23.29 -11.99 10.20
N ALA A 260 -23.21 -13.30 10.44
CA ALA A 260 -22.65 -13.82 11.69
C ALA A 260 -21.18 -13.41 11.88
N GLU A 261 -20.38 -13.38 10.80
CA GLU A 261 -19.01 -12.86 10.85
C GLU A 261 -18.99 -11.38 11.26
N TRP A 262 -19.84 -10.55 10.65
CA TRP A 262 -19.97 -9.15 10.99
C TRP A 262 -20.39 -8.94 12.45
N GLN A 263 -21.37 -9.70 12.94
CA GLN A 263 -21.77 -9.65 14.36
C GLN A 263 -20.62 -10.06 15.28
N SER A 264 -19.84 -11.10 14.93
CA SER A 264 -18.67 -11.51 15.71
C SER A 264 -17.62 -10.39 15.80
N TRP A 265 -17.45 -9.59 14.76
CA TRP A 265 -16.57 -8.44 14.75
C TRP A 265 -17.08 -7.34 15.69
N LEU A 266 -18.37 -7.02 15.64
CA LEU A 266 -18.98 -6.05 16.54
C LEU A 266 -18.90 -6.50 18.01
N GLU A 267 -19.09 -7.78 18.30
CA GLU A 267 -18.94 -8.36 19.64
C GLU A 267 -17.51 -8.18 20.16
N LYS A 268 -16.49 -8.52 19.35
CA LYS A 268 -15.06 -8.30 19.71
C LYS A 268 -14.77 -6.84 20.00
N LEU A 269 -15.26 -5.92 19.17
CA LEU A 269 -15.11 -4.48 19.41
C LEU A 269 -15.85 -4.03 20.68
N GLY A 270 -17.03 -4.62 20.95
CA GLY A 270 -17.81 -4.37 22.16
C GLY A 270 -17.10 -4.76 23.45
N VAL A 271 -16.35 -5.86 23.45
CA VAL A 271 -15.50 -6.26 24.59
C VAL A 271 -14.45 -5.18 24.89
N ILE A 272 -13.79 -4.65 23.85
CA ILE A 272 -12.75 -3.64 23.99
C ILE A 272 -13.35 -2.31 24.44
N SER A 273 -14.43 -1.85 23.80
CA SER A 273 -15.07 -0.57 24.12
C SER A 273 -15.65 -0.58 25.55
N ALA A 274 -16.29 -1.67 25.97
CA ALA A 274 -16.81 -1.80 27.33
C ALA A 274 -15.69 -1.75 28.38
N ARG A 275 -14.50 -2.29 28.08
CA ARG A 275 -13.38 -2.28 29.01
C ARG A 275 -12.82 -0.88 29.25
N VAL A 276 -12.81 -0.03 28.22
CA VAL A 276 -12.23 1.33 28.29
C VAL A 276 -13.26 2.42 28.56
N GLY A 277 -14.55 2.15 28.40
CA GLY A 277 -15.61 3.14 28.55
C GLY A 277 -15.79 3.72 29.96
N GLY A 278 -15.12 3.15 30.98
CA GLY A 278 -15.07 3.69 32.34
C GLY A 278 -13.86 4.58 32.63
N ILE A 279 -13.01 4.87 31.64
CA ILE A 279 -11.84 5.72 31.80
C ILE A 279 -12.24 7.17 31.53
N ASP A 280 -12.05 8.04 32.54
CA ASP A 280 -12.34 9.47 32.41
C ASP A 280 -11.55 10.10 31.26
N GLY A 281 -12.24 10.78 30.34
CA GLY A 281 -11.64 11.45 29.19
C GLY A 281 -11.42 10.57 27.94
N VAL A 282 -11.81 9.29 27.99
CA VAL A 282 -11.78 8.37 26.84
C VAL A 282 -13.16 8.29 26.19
N GLU A 283 -13.20 8.44 24.87
CA GLU A 283 -14.39 8.27 24.05
C GLU A 283 -14.19 7.13 23.06
N THR A 284 -15.28 6.43 22.74
CA THR A 284 -15.23 5.34 21.76
C THR A 284 -16.34 5.48 20.73
N SER A 285 -16.03 5.17 19.47
CA SER A 285 -17.02 5.10 18.40
C SER A 285 -16.71 3.94 17.47
N VAL A 286 -17.76 3.34 16.89
CA VAL A 286 -17.62 2.32 15.86
C VAL A 286 -17.92 2.95 14.50
N GLN A 287 -16.90 2.99 13.64
CA GLN A 287 -17.02 3.44 12.26
C GLN A 287 -17.30 2.25 11.34
N VAL A 288 -18.31 2.39 10.48
CA VAL A 288 -18.73 1.36 9.53
C VAL A 288 -18.52 1.90 8.10
N PRO A 289 -17.70 1.25 7.26
CA PRO A 289 -17.51 1.69 5.88
C PRO A 289 -18.74 1.38 5.01
N ASP A 290 -19.18 2.36 4.21
CA ASP A 290 -20.34 2.21 3.32
C ASP A 290 -20.02 1.36 2.07
N GLY A 291 -18.78 1.43 1.58
CA GLY A 291 -18.34 0.80 0.34
C GLY A 291 -17.87 -0.66 0.46
N LEU A 292 -17.34 -1.19 -0.65
CA LEU A 292 -16.77 -2.54 -0.70
C LEU A 292 -15.31 -2.61 -0.22
N ASN A 293 -14.61 -1.48 -0.25
CA ASN A 293 -13.18 -1.39 0.05
C ASN A 293 -12.90 -1.53 1.54
N ASN A 294 -11.99 -2.45 1.91
CA ASN A 294 -11.61 -2.75 3.30
C ASN A 294 -12.81 -2.84 4.24
N ARG A 295 -13.87 -3.55 3.81
CA ARG A 295 -15.17 -3.57 4.47
C ARG A 295 -15.15 -4.36 5.79
N ALA A 296 -14.77 -3.68 6.86
CA ALA A 296 -14.86 -4.15 8.25
C ALA A 296 -15.18 -2.96 9.17
N PRO A 297 -15.92 -3.16 10.28
CA PRO A 297 -16.11 -2.11 11.25
C PRO A 297 -14.79 -1.79 11.94
N ARG A 298 -14.64 -0.57 12.44
CA ARG A 298 -13.45 -0.11 13.14
C ARG A 298 -13.85 0.56 14.43
N LEU A 299 -13.25 0.15 15.54
CA LEU A 299 -13.36 0.87 16.80
C LEU A 299 -12.30 1.98 16.80
N VAL A 300 -12.75 3.21 17.01
CA VAL A 300 -11.90 4.36 17.28
C VAL A 300 -11.99 4.67 18.76
N ILE A 301 -10.83 4.74 19.41
CA ILE A 301 -10.71 5.12 20.82
C ILE A 301 -9.94 6.43 20.84
N GLU A 302 -10.56 7.48 21.38
CA GLU A 302 -10.03 8.84 21.34
C GLU A 302 -9.93 9.43 22.74
N TRP A 303 -8.92 10.26 22.96
CA TRP A 303 -8.72 10.97 24.22
C TRP A 303 -7.98 12.29 24.00
N ASP A 304 -7.95 13.13 25.04
CA ASP A 304 -7.14 14.33 25.05
C ASP A 304 -5.72 13.97 25.54
N PRO A 305 -4.68 14.07 24.69
CA PRO A 305 -3.32 13.76 25.09
C PRO A 305 -2.80 14.70 26.19
N ALA A 306 -3.33 15.92 26.33
CA ALA A 306 -2.98 16.81 27.43
C ALA A 306 -3.54 16.33 28.78
N VAL A 307 -4.58 15.49 28.78
CA VAL A 307 -5.20 14.91 29.99
C VAL A 307 -4.59 13.56 30.35
N LEU A 308 -4.44 12.64 29.38
CA LEU A 308 -3.87 11.30 29.63
C LEU A 308 -2.36 11.22 29.45
N HIS A 309 -1.74 12.31 29.01
CA HIS A 309 -0.30 12.48 28.86
C HIS A 309 0.36 11.42 27.96
N ILE A 310 -0.34 11.02 26.89
CA ILE A 310 0.16 10.08 25.89
C ILE A 310 -0.50 10.35 24.55
N THR A 311 0.25 10.25 23.45
CA THR A 311 -0.27 10.37 22.09
C THR A 311 -0.68 9.02 21.50
N GLY A 312 -1.47 9.03 20.43
CA GLY A 312 -1.86 7.83 19.71
C GLY A 312 -0.65 7.11 19.11
N GLU A 313 0.29 7.86 18.54
CA GLU A 313 1.57 7.34 18.04
C GLU A 313 2.38 6.64 19.14
N GLN A 314 2.47 7.22 20.35
CA GLN A 314 3.17 6.59 21.48
C GLN A 314 2.49 5.28 21.92
N VAL A 315 1.15 5.23 21.91
CA VAL A 315 0.41 3.98 22.19
C VAL A 315 0.71 2.93 21.14
N ALA A 316 0.67 3.28 19.84
CA ALA A 316 0.95 2.36 18.75
C ALA A 316 2.40 1.83 18.80
N GLU A 317 3.37 2.69 19.11
CA GLU A 317 4.78 2.31 19.25
C GLU A 317 5.00 1.37 20.46
N ASP A 318 4.35 1.62 21.60
CA ASP A 318 4.38 0.72 22.75
C ASP A 318 3.85 -0.67 22.37
N PHE A 319 2.69 -0.71 21.72
CA PHE A 319 2.04 -1.94 21.30
C PHE A 319 2.86 -2.71 20.25
N ALA A 320 3.53 -2.00 19.34
CA ALA A 320 4.37 -2.60 18.32
C ALA A 320 5.67 -3.22 18.87
N ARG A 321 6.17 -2.74 20.02
CA ARG A 321 7.47 -3.16 20.58
C ARG A 321 7.40 -4.05 21.81
N LYS A 322 6.30 -4.04 22.56
CA LYS A 322 6.18 -4.78 23.83
C LYS A 322 5.23 -5.95 23.70
N ALA A 323 5.68 -7.11 24.18
CA ALA A 323 4.86 -8.33 24.25
C ALA A 323 3.64 -8.18 25.18
N PRO A 324 2.48 -8.80 24.86
CA PRO A 324 2.16 -9.35 23.54
C PRO A 324 2.05 -8.21 22.52
N ARG A 325 2.69 -8.37 21.36
CA ARG A 325 2.73 -7.32 20.34
C ARG A 325 1.37 -7.16 19.67
N VAL A 326 0.90 -5.91 19.55
CA VAL A 326 -0.38 -5.57 18.92
C VAL A 326 -0.14 -4.53 17.82
N ALA A 327 -0.67 -4.76 16.63
CA ALA A 327 -0.61 -3.78 15.54
C ALA A 327 -1.93 -3.02 15.45
N VAL A 328 -1.90 -1.71 15.73
CA VAL A 328 -3.05 -0.80 15.63
C VAL A 328 -2.76 0.34 14.64
N GLY A 329 -3.80 1.03 14.17
CA GLY A 329 -3.61 2.36 13.58
C GLY A 329 -3.59 3.42 14.69
N SER A 330 -2.91 4.55 14.45
CA SER A 330 -2.92 5.72 15.33
C SER A 330 -3.25 6.99 14.55
N GLY A 331 -3.65 8.04 15.26
CA GLY A 331 -3.77 9.38 14.71
C GLY A 331 -3.78 10.42 15.82
N ASP A 332 -3.02 11.50 15.61
CA ASP A 332 -2.92 12.64 16.50
C ASP A 332 -3.25 13.91 15.69
N ALA A 333 -4.46 14.43 15.85
CA ALA A 333 -4.97 15.56 15.06
C ALA A 333 -5.98 16.39 15.88
N ASP A 334 -6.04 17.70 15.60
CA ASP A 334 -7.02 18.62 16.20
C ASP A 334 -7.07 18.57 17.75
N GLY A 335 -5.90 18.37 18.38
CA GLY A 335 -5.78 18.27 19.84
C GLY A 335 -6.32 16.95 20.43
N ARG A 336 -6.58 15.95 19.60
CA ARG A 336 -7.05 14.62 19.99
C ARG A 336 -6.02 13.57 19.59
N ALA A 337 -5.86 12.59 20.47
CA ALA A 337 -5.08 11.39 20.22
C ALA A 337 -6.04 10.22 20.03
N SER A 338 -5.68 9.28 19.15
CA SER A 338 -6.53 8.14 18.82
C SER A 338 -5.75 6.88 18.49
N ILE A 339 -6.36 5.73 18.78
CA ILE A 339 -6.03 4.46 18.15
C ILE A 339 -7.25 3.86 17.43
N ASN A 340 -6.94 3.11 16.39
CA ASN A 340 -7.89 2.47 15.50
C ASN A 340 -7.71 0.95 15.55
N ILE A 341 -8.79 0.22 15.87
CA ILE A 341 -8.80 -1.23 15.99
C ILE A 341 -9.77 -1.82 14.96
N THR A 342 -9.22 -2.61 14.04
CA THR A 342 -9.97 -3.39 13.05
C THR A 342 -10.04 -4.87 13.49
N PRO A 343 -11.23 -5.46 13.65
CA PRO A 343 -11.39 -6.78 14.27
C PRO A 343 -11.24 -7.94 13.29
N SER A 344 -11.21 -7.67 11.97
CA SER A 344 -11.37 -8.71 10.94
C SER A 344 -10.27 -9.78 10.94
N GLN A 345 -9.10 -9.51 11.53
CA GLN A 345 -7.98 -10.45 11.61
C GLN A 345 -7.71 -10.97 13.04
N MET A 346 -8.54 -10.58 14.00
CA MET A 346 -8.41 -11.01 15.39
C MET A 346 -8.83 -12.48 15.54
N GLN A 347 -7.94 -13.30 16.12
CA GLN A 347 -8.26 -14.67 16.51
C GLN A 347 -9.09 -14.69 17.80
N PRO A 348 -9.86 -15.76 18.07
CA PRO A 348 -10.59 -15.90 19.33
C PRO A 348 -9.67 -15.68 20.54
N GLY A 349 -10.09 -14.86 21.50
CA GLY A 349 -9.29 -14.53 22.67
C GLY A 349 -8.42 -13.28 22.53
N ASN A 350 -8.20 -12.78 21.30
CA ASN A 350 -7.40 -11.58 21.08
C ASN A 350 -8.08 -10.33 21.66
N GLU A 351 -9.41 -10.29 21.65
CA GLU A 351 -10.21 -9.16 22.14
C GLU A 351 -9.99 -8.88 23.62
N GLN A 352 -9.83 -9.91 24.46
CA GLN A 352 -9.52 -9.70 25.89
C GLN A 352 -8.09 -9.19 26.08
N VAL A 353 -7.13 -9.74 25.34
CA VAL A 353 -5.73 -9.28 25.41
C VAL A 353 -5.62 -7.82 25.00
N VAL A 354 -6.25 -7.45 23.87
CA VAL A 354 -6.26 -6.07 23.38
C VAL A 354 -6.99 -5.15 24.36
N ALA A 355 -8.17 -5.54 24.87
CA ALA A 355 -8.92 -4.76 25.85
C ALA A 355 -8.08 -4.44 27.10
N GLU A 356 -7.39 -5.43 27.66
CA GLU A 356 -6.53 -5.22 28.83
C GLU A 356 -5.29 -4.37 28.49
N ARG A 357 -4.67 -4.55 27.32
CA ARG A 357 -3.53 -3.71 26.91
C ARG A 357 -3.92 -2.25 26.74
N VAL A 358 -5.07 -1.98 26.10
CA VAL A 358 -5.58 -0.62 25.93
C VAL A 358 -5.95 0.00 27.27
N HIS A 359 -6.67 -0.72 28.12
CA HIS A 359 -7.01 -0.20 29.45
C HIS A 359 -5.74 0.06 30.29
N ALA A 360 -4.80 -0.89 30.34
CA ALA A 360 -3.58 -0.73 31.11
C ALA A 360 -2.75 0.47 30.65
N ILE A 361 -2.61 0.68 29.34
CA ILE A 361 -1.88 1.85 28.85
C ILE A 361 -2.68 3.14 29.14
N LEU A 362 -3.97 3.23 28.85
CA LEU A 362 -4.70 4.49 29.04
C LEU A 362 -4.90 4.88 30.52
N THR A 363 -4.84 3.93 31.45
CA THR A 363 -4.92 4.19 32.90
C THR A 363 -3.56 4.36 33.59
N ALA A 364 -2.45 4.15 32.88
CA ALA A 364 -1.13 4.26 33.47
C ALA A 364 -0.84 5.71 33.90
N LYS A 365 -0.28 5.89 35.09
CA LYS A 365 0.19 7.19 35.56
C LYS A 365 1.40 7.64 34.76
N ARG A 366 1.39 8.89 34.34
CA ARG A 366 2.43 9.52 33.53
C ARG A 366 2.67 10.94 34.01
N GLU A 367 3.88 11.42 33.77
CA GLU A 367 4.15 12.85 33.81
C GLU A 367 3.46 13.53 32.60
N PRO A 368 3.07 14.80 32.74
CA PRO A 368 2.54 15.58 31.64
C PRO A 368 3.40 15.51 30.39
N LEU A 369 2.75 15.44 29.22
CA LEU A 369 3.46 15.69 27.96
C LEU A 369 4.07 17.09 28.04
N SER A 370 5.35 17.16 27.71
CA SER A 370 6.08 18.42 27.65
C SER A 370 6.23 18.80 26.18
N ASP A 371 5.65 19.93 25.80
CA ASP A 371 5.95 20.58 24.52
C ASP A 371 7.25 21.39 24.60
N GLU A 372 7.86 21.51 25.79
CA GLU A 372 9.17 22.13 25.95
C GLU A 372 10.26 21.24 25.34
N LEU A 373 10.67 21.61 24.13
CA LEU A 373 11.84 21.03 23.48
C LEU A 373 13.10 21.40 24.27
N GLN A 374 13.95 20.43 24.58
CA GLN A 374 15.23 20.71 25.21
C GLN A 374 16.06 21.63 24.31
N GLN A 375 16.50 22.78 24.83
CA GLN A 375 17.18 23.78 24.03
C GLN A 375 18.36 23.18 23.26
N ALA A 376 18.40 23.44 21.95
CA ALA A 376 19.50 22.99 21.10
C ALA A 376 20.86 23.43 21.67
N THR A 377 21.78 22.47 21.80
CA THR A 377 23.13 22.74 22.35
C THR A 377 24.05 23.45 21.36
N SER A 378 23.72 23.40 20.07
CA SER A 378 24.49 24.02 19.00
C SER A 378 23.60 24.41 17.81
N SER A 379 24.11 25.27 16.93
CA SER A 379 23.43 25.59 15.68
C SER A 379 23.82 24.65 14.56
N VAL A 380 22.81 24.15 13.86
CA VAL A 380 22.93 23.29 12.68
C VAL A 380 22.61 24.03 11.38
N ALA A 381 22.36 25.34 11.43
CA ALA A 381 22.09 26.13 10.24
C ALA A 381 23.25 26.08 9.22
N GLY A 382 22.90 26.07 7.93
CA GLY A 382 23.81 26.06 6.80
C GLY A 382 23.75 24.77 5.97
N GLY A 383 24.75 24.62 5.10
CA GLY A 383 24.88 23.46 4.21
C GLY A 383 25.51 22.25 4.91
N TRP A 384 25.03 21.07 4.56
CA TRP A 384 25.54 19.78 5.02
C TRP A 384 25.66 18.82 3.83
N ASP A 385 26.84 18.26 3.63
CA ASP A 385 27.07 17.17 2.69
C ASP A 385 26.73 15.87 3.40
N VAL A 386 25.74 15.14 2.88
CA VAL A 386 25.14 13.99 3.52
C VAL A 386 25.42 12.74 2.70
N GLU A 387 26.05 11.75 3.31
CA GLU A 387 26.21 10.44 2.72
C GLU A 387 25.15 9.51 3.30
N VAL A 388 24.31 8.96 2.42
CA VAL A 388 23.31 7.94 2.76
C VAL A 388 23.87 6.57 2.41
N GLU A 389 23.91 5.67 3.39
CA GLU A 389 24.36 4.29 3.25
C GLU A 389 23.14 3.36 3.12
N TYR A 390 23.01 2.75 1.94
CA TYR A 390 22.09 1.67 1.65
C TYR A 390 22.80 0.31 1.77
N ALA A 391 22.05 -0.79 1.62
CA ALA A 391 22.56 -2.14 1.83
C ALA A 391 23.79 -2.52 0.97
N THR A 392 23.91 -1.96 -0.25
CA THR A 392 24.98 -2.31 -1.20
C THR A 392 25.64 -1.11 -1.86
N SER A 393 25.27 0.12 -1.46
CA SER A 393 25.73 1.35 -2.10
C SER A 393 25.62 2.54 -1.16
N THR A 394 26.27 3.64 -1.55
CA THR A 394 26.08 4.94 -0.91
C THR A 394 25.56 5.94 -1.94
N SER A 395 24.80 6.93 -1.47
CA SER A 395 24.34 8.07 -2.28
C SER A 395 24.72 9.38 -1.61
N GLN A 396 25.09 10.37 -2.43
CA GLN A 396 25.49 11.70 -1.97
C GLN A 396 24.30 12.65 -2.05
N HIS A 397 23.90 13.15 -0.89
CA HIS A 397 22.79 14.05 -0.67
C HIS A 397 23.33 15.37 -0.11
N HIS A 398 22.49 16.39 -0.07
CA HIS A 398 22.84 17.67 0.55
C HIS A 398 21.64 18.26 1.29
N TRP A 399 21.88 18.81 2.48
CA TRP A 399 20.88 19.63 3.18
C TRP A 399 21.31 21.08 3.20
N THR A 400 20.36 21.98 2.98
CA THR A 400 20.49 23.38 3.39
C THR A 400 19.45 23.62 4.47
N LEU A 401 19.92 23.86 5.70
CA LEU A 401 19.07 24.03 6.87
C LEU A 401 19.05 25.48 7.34
N GLU A 402 17.85 25.98 7.58
CA GLU A 402 17.57 27.16 8.38
C GLU A 402 17.10 26.70 9.76
N GLN A 403 17.47 27.44 10.80
CA GLN A 403 17.16 27.10 12.19
C GLN A 403 16.54 28.31 12.90
N ASP A 404 15.36 28.09 13.48
CA ASP A 404 14.68 29.03 14.37
C ASP A 404 14.46 28.36 15.74
N GLY A 405 15.34 28.68 16.70
CA GLY A 405 15.41 27.98 17.97
C GLY A 405 15.67 26.48 17.78
N ASN A 406 14.69 25.66 18.12
CA ASN A 406 14.72 24.20 17.97
C ASN A 406 14.15 23.72 16.64
N TRP A 407 13.48 24.59 15.88
CA TRP A 407 12.79 24.22 14.64
C TRP A 407 13.72 24.35 13.44
N LEU A 408 13.64 23.38 12.54
CA LEU A 408 14.45 23.28 11.33
C LEU A 408 13.56 23.31 10.09
N SER A 409 14.03 24.01 9.06
CA SER A 409 13.43 24.01 7.73
C SER A 409 14.50 24.14 6.65
N GLY A 410 14.14 23.89 5.39
CA GLY A 410 15.00 24.17 4.26
C GLY A 410 14.82 23.17 3.13
N TYR A 411 15.93 22.73 2.54
CA TYR A 411 15.92 21.83 1.39
C TYR A 411 16.81 20.61 1.57
N HIS A 412 16.31 19.47 1.08
CA HIS A 412 17.01 18.20 0.94
C HIS A 412 17.18 17.88 -0.55
N VAL A 413 18.42 17.94 -1.02
CA VAL A 413 18.81 17.47 -2.34
C VAL A 413 19.15 15.99 -2.23
N THR A 414 18.35 15.16 -2.87
CA THR A 414 18.60 13.73 -3.06
C THR A 414 19.36 13.51 -4.36
N GLU A 415 19.60 12.24 -4.71
CA GLU A 415 20.20 11.87 -6.00
C GLU A 415 19.43 12.39 -7.22
N PHE A 416 18.09 12.51 -7.12
CA PHE A 416 17.22 12.82 -8.26
C PHE A 416 16.26 13.99 -8.04
N ASP A 417 16.19 14.55 -6.83
CA ASP A 417 15.19 15.56 -6.47
C ASP A 417 15.73 16.61 -5.50
N THR A 418 15.08 17.77 -5.48
CA THR A 418 15.20 18.74 -4.40
C THR A 418 13.87 18.85 -3.69
N LEU A 419 13.85 18.53 -2.40
CA LEU A 419 12.64 18.39 -1.60
C LEU A 419 12.65 19.42 -0.46
N PRO A 420 11.48 19.95 -0.04
CA PRO A 420 11.41 20.62 1.25
C PRO A 420 11.76 19.63 2.36
N ILE A 421 12.52 20.10 3.35
CA ILE A 421 12.82 19.35 4.58
C ILE A 421 12.44 20.22 5.78
N HIS A 422 11.94 19.58 6.82
CA HIS A 422 11.61 20.22 8.09
C HIS A 422 11.93 19.27 9.24
N GLY A 423 12.00 19.78 10.46
CA GLY A 423 12.24 18.94 11.62
C GLY A 423 12.57 19.71 12.88
N VAL A 424 13.20 19.02 13.83
CA VAL A 424 13.52 19.53 15.16
C VAL A 424 14.92 19.14 15.60
N LEU A 425 15.53 19.99 16.41
CA LEU A 425 16.77 19.74 17.14
C LEU A 425 16.51 19.87 18.63
N GLU A 426 16.75 18.83 19.39
CA GLU A 426 16.58 18.77 20.84
C GLU A 426 17.88 18.33 21.50
N ALA A 427 18.47 19.20 22.33
CA ALA A 427 19.83 19.03 22.83
C ALA A 427 20.84 18.78 21.68
N ASP A 428 21.24 17.54 21.45
CA ASP A 428 22.08 17.07 20.34
C ASP A 428 21.36 16.09 19.39
N GLY A 429 20.12 15.70 19.69
CA GLY A 429 19.29 14.84 18.86
C GLY A 429 18.61 15.63 17.73
N ILE A 430 18.73 15.15 16.50
CA ILE A 430 18.14 15.78 15.31
C ILE A 430 17.16 14.81 14.65
N LYS A 431 15.96 15.31 14.36
CA LYS A 431 14.95 14.62 13.56
C LYS A 431 14.58 15.49 12.37
N LEU A 432 14.62 14.92 11.16
CA LEU A 432 14.28 15.63 9.94
C LEU A 432 13.36 14.77 9.08
N GLU A 433 12.47 15.41 8.34
CA GLU A 433 11.55 14.74 7.42
C GLU A 433 11.47 15.46 6.08
N SER A 434 11.50 14.65 5.02
CA SER A 434 11.22 15.06 3.64
C SER A 434 10.59 13.91 2.86
N HIS A 435 9.97 14.19 1.72
CA HIS A 435 9.25 13.17 0.95
C HIS A 435 9.51 13.25 -0.55
N VAL A 436 9.99 12.15 -1.13
CA VAL A 436 9.94 11.99 -2.58
C VAL A 436 8.51 11.70 -2.98
N ARG A 437 8.00 12.45 -3.96
CA ARG A 437 6.67 12.24 -4.55
C ARG A 437 6.78 12.11 -6.06
N ARG A 438 6.24 11.02 -6.58
CA ARG A 438 6.02 10.78 -8.01
C ARG A 438 4.59 10.27 -8.19
N PRO A 439 3.98 10.37 -9.38
CA PRO A 439 2.68 9.75 -9.62
C PRO A 439 2.67 8.28 -9.17
N GLY A 440 1.77 7.97 -8.25
CA GLY A 440 1.60 6.64 -7.65
C GLY A 440 2.69 6.20 -6.67
N ASN A 441 3.74 6.99 -6.40
CA ASN A 441 4.85 6.58 -5.56
C ASN A 441 5.22 7.63 -4.51
N TRP A 442 5.53 7.16 -3.31
CA TRP A 442 5.92 7.98 -2.18
C TRP A 442 7.01 7.30 -1.37
N ILE A 443 8.08 8.03 -1.07
CA ILE A 443 9.16 7.56 -0.21
C ILE A 443 9.38 8.62 0.87
N PRO A 444 9.08 8.32 2.15
CA PRO A 444 9.46 9.19 3.24
C PRO A 444 10.96 9.06 3.51
N PHE A 445 11.61 10.17 3.82
CA PHE A 445 12.95 10.21 4.39
C PHE A 445 12.83 10.81 5.78
N MET A 446 12.70 9.94 6.79
CA MET A 446 12.61 10.33 8.19
C MET A 446 13.95 10.04 8.87
N PHE A 447 14.75 11.07 9.04
CA PHE A 447 16.06 11.01 9.67
C PHE A 447 15.93 11.09 11.18
N ASP A 448 16.64 10.22 11.89
CA ASP A 448 16.80 10.25 13.33
C ASP A 448 18.29 10.05 13.66
N GLY A 449 18.92 11.06 14.26
CA GLY A 449 20.35 11.04 14.51
C GLY A 449 20.83 12.00 15.59
N THR A 450 22.14 12.12 15.68
CA THR A 450 22.83 12.94 16.69
C THR A 450 23.84 13.88 16.04
N VAL A 451 23.94 15.09 16.57
CA VAL A 451 24.87 16.13 16.15
C VAL A 451 26.11 16.11 17.04
N THR A 452 27.30 16.12 16.45
CA THR A 452 28.57 16.22 17.17
C THR A 452 29.50 17.17 16.42
N GLY A 453 29.53 18.44 16.86
CA GLY A 453 30.32 19.50 16.23
C GLY A 453 29.91 19.76 14.78
N ASP A 454 30.80 19.49 13.84
CA ASP A 454 30.58 19.66 12.40
C ASP A 454 30.17 18.36 11.70
N THR A 455 29.71 17.36 12.46
CA THR A 455 29.24 16.07 11.95
C THR A 455 27.88 15.68 12.52
N MET A 456 27.13 14.89 11.75
CA MET A 456 25.92 14.22 12.21
C MET A 456 25.94 12.76 11.75
N ALA A 457 25.28 11.88 12.48
CA ALA A 457 25.07 10.51 12.05
C ALA A 457 23.78 9.94 12.64
N GLY A 458 23.17 8.97 11.95
CA GLY A 458 21.94 8.36 12.40
C GLY A 458 21.36 7.34 11.44
N SER A 459 20.07 7.11 11.60
CA SER A 459 19.28 6.21 10.76
C SER A 459 18.24 6.98 9.95
N ILE A 460 17.78 6.36 8.87
CA ILE A 460 16.69 6.86 8.03
C ILE A 460 15.61 5.81 7.99
N PHE A 461 14.43 6.13 8.53
CA PHE A 461 13.23 5.36 8.28
C PHE A 461 12.66 5.74 6.91
N LEU A 462 12.46 4.73 6.07
CA LEU A 462 12.03 4.89 4.68
C LEU A 462 10.61 4.35 4.43
N GLY A 463 9.80 4.11 5.47
CA GLY A 463 8.46 3.53 5.33
C GLY A 463 8.50 2.00 5.30
N GLU A 464 7.83 1.38 4.32
CA GLU A 464 7.85 -0.08 4.12
C GLU A 464 9.13 -0.58 3.40
N TYR A 465 10.09 0.33 3.17
CA TYR A 465 11.43 0.01 2.69
C TYR A 465 12.38 -0.27 3.87
N GLN A 466 13.55 -0.84 3.61
CA GLN A 466 14.55 -1.08 4.67
C GLN A 466 15.12 0.24 5.20
N THR A 467 15.40 0.29 6.50
CA THR A 467 16.12 1.39 7.14
C THR A 467 17.50 1.59 6.49
N ALA A 468 17.85 2.85 6.22
CA ALA A 468 19.19 3.24 5.78
C ALA A 468 19.94 3.94 6.92
N LYS A 469 21.24 4.20 6.75
CA LYS A 469 22.03 5.03 7.65
C LYS A 469 22.45 6.31 6.95
N PHE A 470 22.78 7.34 7.72
CA PHE A 470 23.40 8.53 7.16
C PHE A 470 24.57 9.01 8.01
N THR A 471 25.50 9.68 7.36
CA THR A 471 26.45 10.60 8.00
C THR A 471 26.38 11.94 7.28
N ALA A 472 26.57 13.03 7.99
CA ALA A 472 26.63 14.36 7.40
C ALA A 472 27.85 15.12 7.92
N LYS A 473 28.43 15.96 7.05
CA LYS A 473 29.52 16.88 7.39
C LYS A 473 29.14 18.29 6.96
N ARG A 474 29.55 19.27 7.75
CA ARG A 474 29.29 20.68 7.40
C ARG A 474 29.92 21.03 6.06
N ALA A 475 29.10 21.50 5.12
CA ALA A 475 29.54 21.85 3.78
C ALA A 475 30.38 23.13 3.79
N ALA A 476 31.26 23.27 2.79
CA ALA A 476 32.08 24.46 2.64
C ALA A 476 31.21 25.71 2.40
N LYS A 477 31.46 26.78 3.17
CA LYS A 477 30.73 28.05 2.97
C LYS A 477 31.13 28.67 1.62
N PRO A 478 30.16 29.17 0.84
CA PRO A 478 30.47 29.89 -0.40
C PRO A 478 31.34 31.13 -0.09
N LYS A 479 32.26 31.45 -1.02
CA LYS A 479 33.16 32.59 -0.87
C LYS A 479 32.35 33.89 -0.88
N ARG A 480 32.45 34.66 0.21
CA ARG A 480 31.84 36.00 0.29
C ARG A 480 32.47 36.91 -0.77
N SER A 481 31.67 37.39 -1.70
CA SER A 481 32.07 38.38 -2.71
C SER A 481 31.12 39.58 -2.65
N ARG A 482 31.64 40.77 -2.95
CA ARG A 482 30.79 41.95 -3.11
C ARG A 482 29.99 41.76 -4.39
N VAL A 483 28.66 41.88 -4.29
CA VAL A 483 27.78 41.90 -5.46
C VAL A 483 27.69 43.35 -5.94
N THR A 484 28.05 43.59 -7.19
CA THR A 484 27.85 44.89 -7.85
C THR A 484 26.64 44.77 -8.76
N ILE A 485 25.64 45.61 -8.52
CA ILE A 485 24.46 45.70 -9.39
C ILE A 485 24.71 46.87 -10.34
N PRO A 486 24.92 46.64 -11.65
CA PRO A 486 25.12 47.72 -12.58
C PRO A 486 23.82 48.54 -12.73
N GLY A 487 23.93 49.86 -12.63
CA GLY A 487 22.78 50.79 -12.67
C GLY A 487 22.40 51.28 -14.08
N GLY A 488 22.90 50.63 -15.14
CA GLY A 488 22.68 51.04 -16.53
C GLY A 488 22.06 49.93 -17.39
N PRO A 489 21.62 50.25 -18.63
CA PRO A 489 21.24 49.23 -19.61
C PRO A 489 22.41 48.23 -19.82
N PRO A 490 22.17 47.04 -20.42
CA PRO A 490 23.12 45.92 -20.51
C PRO A 490 24.43 46.18 -21.32
N LEU A 491 24.78 47.46 -21.51
CA LEU A 491 26.07 47.96 -21.95
C LEU A 491 27.03 48.24 -20.77
N ALA A 492 26.56 48.16 -19.51
CA ALA A 492 27.32 48.38 -18.29
C ALA A 492 27.56 47.10 -17.46
N THR A 493 27.64 45.94 -18.13
CA THR A 493 28.05 44.64 -17.56
C THR A 493 29.33 44.16 -18.19
#